data_AF-A0A8I1IQB4-F1
#
_entry.id   AF-A0A8I1IQB4-F1
#
_cell.length_a   1.000
_cell.length_b   1.000
_cell.length_c   1.000
_cell.angle_alpha   90.00
_cell.angle_beta   90.00
_cell.angle_gamma   90.00
#
_symmetry.space_group_name_H-M   'P 1'
#
loop_
_entity.id
_entity.type
_entity.pdbx_description
1 polymer ?
#
loop_
_entity_poly.entity_id
_entity_poly.type
_entity_poly.pdbx_seq_one_letter_code
_entity_poly.pdbx_strand_id
1 'polypeptide(L)'
;MRMVDLIEKKRDGKELSTEEINFIIQGYTQGEIPDYQVSALAMSIFFKDMTERERADLTMAMVHSGDTIDLSAIEGVKVDKHSTGGVGDTTTLVLAPLVAALDIPVAKMSGRGLGHTGGTIDKLEAIAGFHVEISKDEFVDLVNRSKIAVIGQSGNLTPADKKLYALRDVTATVNSIPLIASSIMSKKIAAGSDAIVLDVKTGAGAFMKTVDDAKALAHAMVSIGNNVGRKTMAVISDMSQPLGLAIGNSLEVKEAIDTLRGEGPKDLEELCMALGSQMVFLAGKADSLDNAEEKLKEVIRNGKALEKFKEFIANQGGDASVVDHPERLPQAQYLIEVPAKQDGVVAEIVADEIGTAAMLLGAGRATKESEIDLAVGLMLNKKVGDAVQKGDSLVTIHANREDVAQVLEKIYANIRIADHAEAPVLIYGTVTE
;
A
#
# COMPACT_ATOMS: atom_id res chain seq x y z
N MET A 1 35.02 -9.82 13.51
CA MET A 1 33.82 -10.67 13.65
C MET A 1 33.73 -11.56 12.41
N ARG A 2 33.38 -12.86 12.52
CA ARG A 2 33.23 -13.74 11.35
C ARG A 2 31.75 -14.02 11.12
N MET A 3 31.29 -13.86 9.88
CA MET A 3 29.88 -14.07 9.52
C MET A 3 29.37 -15.49 9.85
N VAL A 4 30.21 -16.52 9.70
CA VAL A 4 29.85 -17.92 10.00
C VAL A 4 29.46 -18.10 11.47
N ASP A 5 30.18 -17.45 12.39
CA ASP A 5 29.90 -17.54 13.84
C ASP A 5 28.54 -16.89 14.17
N LEU A 6 28.14 -15.85 13.43
CA LEU A 6 26.85 -15.16 13.60
C LEU A 6 25.69 -15.99 13.04
N ILE A 7 25.88 -16.65 11.90
CA ILE A 7 24.90 -17.58 11.34
C ILE A 7 24.68 -18.74 12.31
N GLU A 8 25.75 -19.34 12.83
CA GLU A 8 25.67 -20.39 13.84
C GLU A 8 24.94 -19.92 15.10
N LYS A 9 25.28 -18.73 15.60
CA LYS A 9 24.61 -18.13 16.76
C LYS A 9 23.11 -18.00 16.55
N LYS A 10 22.66 -17.43 15.43
CA LYS A 10 21.24 -17.27 15.13
C LYS A 10 20.55 -18.61 14.86
N ARG A 11 21.19 -19.53 14.12
CA ARG A 11 20.70 -20.91 13.88
C ARG A 11 20.41 -21.64 15.19
N ASP A 12 21.26 -21.45 16.20
CA ASP A 12 21.13 -22.06 17.52
C ASP A 12 20.13 -21.33 18.44
N GLY A 13 19.38 -20.35 17.90
CA GLY A 13 18.33 -19.64 18.62
C GLY A 13 18.83 -18.57 19.58
N LYS A 14 20.08 -18.12 19.45
CA LYS A 14 20.64 -17.04 20.27
C LYS A 14 20.38 -15.68 19.62
N GLU A 15 20.28 -14.66 20.46
CA GLU A 15 20.16 -13.28 20.01
C GLU A 15 21.49 -12.75 19.45
N LEU A 16 21.41 -12.04 18.33
CA LEU A 16 22.51 -11.23 17.79
C LEU A 16 22.58 -9.91 18.56
N SER A 17 23.77 -9.38 18.85
CA SER A 17 23.93 -8.04 19.43
C SER A 17 23.74 -6.94 18.37
N THR A 18 23.57 -5.70 18.80
CA THR A 18 23.46 -4.54 17.90
C THR A 18 24.69 -4.40 17.01
N GLU A 19 25.89 -4.61 17.57
CA GLU A 19 27.15 -4.57 16.83
C GLU A 19 27.24 -5.68 15.78
N GLU A 20 26.73 -6.87 16.10
CA GLU A 20 26.68 -8.00 15.16
C GLU A 20 25.74 -7.71 13.99
N ILE A 21 24.55 -7.17 14.27
CA ILE A 21 23.58 -6.77 13.24
C ILE A 21 24.14 -5.67 12.34
N ASN A 22 24.76 -4.64 12.92
CA ASN A 22 25.39 -3.55 12.17
C ASN A 22 26.53 -4.06 11.28
N PHE A 23 27.38 -4.94 11.80
CA PHE A 23 28.45 -5.59 11.02
C PHE A 23 27.88 -6.35 9.82
N ILE A 24 26.81 -7.14 10.02
CA ILE A 24 26.15 -7.90 8.96
C ILE A 24 25.62 -6.97 7.87
N ILE A 25 24.84 -5.95 8.25
CA ILE A 25 24.14 -5.09 7.29
C ILE A 25 25.11 -4.20 6.55
N GLN A 26 26.10 -3.61 7.23
CA GLN A 26 27.13 -2.80 6.60
C GLN A 26 27.99 -3.63 5.65
N GLY A 27 28.51 -4.78 6.11
CA GLY A 27 29.34 -5.66 5.29
C GLY A 27 28.58 -6.22 4.08
N TYR A 28 27.29 -6.52 4.24
CA TYR A 28 26.45 -6.94 3.13
C TYR A 28 26.23 -5.83 2.10
N THR A 29 25.95 -4.61 2.56
CA THR A 29 25.74 -3.45 1.70
C THR A 29 26.99 -3.12 0.89
N GLN A 30 28.17 -3.21 1.52
CA GLN A 30 29.47 -2.94 0.90
C GLN A 30 29.99 -4.09 0.01
N GLY A 31 29.32 -5.24 -0.01
CA GLY A 31 29.71 -6.40 -0.82
C GLY A 31 30.85 -7.24 -0.20
N GLU A 32 31.22 -6.98 1.05
CA GLU A 32 32.22 -7.74 1.79
C GLU A 32 31.66 -9.08 2.31
N ILE A 33 30.36 -9.11 2.60
CA ILE A 33 29.64 -10.34 2.95
C ILE A 33 28.89 -10.83 1.70
N PRO A 34 29.15 -12.06 1.21
CA PRO A 34 28.54 -12.58 0.00
C PRO A 34 27.09 -13.06 0.23
N ASP A 35 26.29 -13.05 -0.84
CA ASP A 35 24.86 -13.41 -0.80
C ASP A 35 24.59 -14.78 -0.15
N TYR A 36 25.45 -15.78 -0.39
CA TYR A 36 25.26 -17.12 0.16
C TYR A 36 25.36 -17.19 1.70
N GLN A 37 26.04 -16.22 2.34
CA GLN A 37 26.07 -16.14 3.80
C GLN A 37 24.83 -15.42 4.33
N VAL A 38 24.40 -14.37 3.65
CA VAL A 38 23.20 -13.62 4.06
C VAL A 38 21.93 -14.43 3.84
N SER A 39 21.86 -15.27 2.80
CA SER A 39 20.73 -16.19 2.59
C SER A 39 20.65 -17.25 3.69
N ALA A 40 21.79 -17.79 4.12
CA ALA A 40 21.86 -18.73 5.24
C ALA A 40 21.42 -18.07 6.57
N LEU A 41 21.80 -16.81 6.79
CA LEU A 41 21.32 -16.04 7.94
C LEU A 41 19.80 -15.77 7.85
N ALA A 42 19.31 -15.34 6.69
CA ALA A 42 17.89 -15.05 6.47
C ALA A 42 17.03 -16.30 6.72
N MET A 43 17.49 -17.48 6.28
CA MET A 43 16.83 -18.75 6.57
C MET A 43 16.91 -19.11 8.07
N SER A 44 18.01 -18.79 8.74
CA SER A 44 18.12 -18.98 10.19
C SER A 44 17.13 -18.08 10.95
N ILE A 45 16.98 -16.82 10.52
CA ILE A 45 15.98 -15.87 11.04
C ILE A 45 14.56 -16.36 10.76
N PHE A 46 14.31 -16.91 9.56
CA PHE A 46 13.00 -17.47 9.20
C PHE A 46 12.53 -18.53 10.21
N PHE A 47 13.43 -19.39 10.70
CA PHE A 47 13.10 -20.44 11.66
C PHE A 47 13.21 -20.05 13.13
N LYS A 48 14.09 -19.09 13.48
CA LYS A 48 14.40 -18.75 14.88
C LYS A 48 13.86 -17.40 15.34
N ASP A 49 13.32 -16.62 14.42
CA ASP A 49 12.82 -15.28 14.66
C ASP A 49 13.92 -14.32 15.21
N MET A 50 13.51 -13.11 15.56
CA MET A 50 14.29 -12.08 16.20
C MET A 50 13.47 -11.44 17.31
N THR A 51 14.11 -11.10 18.43
CA THR A 51 13.46 -10.35 19.52
C THR A 51 13.12 -8.93 19.08
N GLU A 52 12.29 -8.21 19.85
CA GLU A 52 11.91 -6.82 19.53
C GLU A 52 13.12 -5.91 19.37
N ARG A 53 14.12 -6.07 20.25
CA ARG A 53 15.39 -5.33 20.18
C ARG A 53 16.16 -5.67 18.91
N GLU A 54 16.30 -6.95 18.57
CA GLU A 54 16.95 -7.36 17.32
C GLU A 54 16.23 -6.80 16.08
N ARG A 55 14.89 -6.78 16.07
CA ARG A 55 14.09 -6.21 14.98
C ARG A 55 14.31 -4.70 14.84
N ALA A 56 14.34 -3.96 15.94
CA ALA A 56 14.62 -2.53 15.95
C ALA A 56 16.04 -2.24 15.45
N ASP A 57 17.04 -3.00 15.93
CA ASP A 57 18.44 -2.90 15.49
C ASP A 57 18.58 -3.17 13.99
N LEU A 58 17.95 -4.25 13.49
CA LEU A 58 17.97 -4.59 12.05
C LEU A 58 17.34 -3.47 11.22
N THR A 59 16.23 -2.91 11.70
CA THR A 59 15.54 -1.79 11.04
C THR A 59 16.47 -0.58 10.94
N MET A 60 17.07 -0.17 12.06
CA MET A 60 17.94 1.01 12.10
C MET A 60 19.25 0.79 11.33
N ALA A 61 19.82 -0.41 11.35
CA ALA A 61 20.97 -0.76 10.52
C ALA A 61 20.65 -0.60 9.02
N MET A 62 19.45 -0.98 8.58
CA MET A 62 19.00 -0.77 7.20
C MET A 62 18.73 0.72 6.90
N VAL A 63 18.15 1.48 7.84
CA VAL A 63 18.00 2.94 7.71
C VAL A 63 19.36 3.61 7.48
N HIS A 64 20.36 3.27 8.30
CA HIS A 64 21.70 3.86 8.24
C HIS A 64 22.57 3.33 7.10
N SER A 65 22.07 2.38 6.28
CA SER A 65 22.81 1.86 5.13
C SER A 65 22.87 2.84 3.95
N GLY A 66 22.04 3.88 3.95
CA GLY A 66 21.98 4.87 2.87
C GLY A 66 21.46 6.22 3.33
N ASP A 67 20.80 6.93 2.42
CA ASP A 67 20.31 8.28 2.68
C ASP A 67 19.13 8.25 3.67
N THR A 68 18.95 9.36 4.38
CA THR A 68 17.74 9.64 5.16
C THR A 68 17.19 11.01 4.76
N ILE A 69 15.86 11.11 4.69
CA ILE A 69 15.18 12.34 4.32
C ILE A 69 14.92 13.16 5.58
N ASP A 70 15.50 14.35 5.62
CA ASP A 70 15.17 15.36 6.63
C ASP A 70 13.96 16.19 6.18
N LEU A 71 12.86 16.02 6.92
CA LEU A 71 11.59 16.74 6.74
C LEU A 71 11.36 17.79 7.85
N SER A 72 12.39 18.19 8.60
CA SER A 72 12.26 19.17 9.69
C SER A 72 11.80 20.55 9.23
N ALA A 73 12.05 20.91 7.97
CA ALA A 73 11.57 22.15 7.35
C ALA A 73 10.06 22.15 7.03
N ILE A 74 9.39 20.99 7.12
CA ILE A 74 7.94 20.89 6.98
C ILE A 74 7.30 21.05 8.37
N GLU A 75 6.42 22.05 8.48
CA GLU A 75 5.73 22.38 9.72
C GLU A 75 4.67 21.33 10.10
N GLY A 76 4.66 20.95 11.38
CA GLY A 76 3.72 20.00 11.95
C GLY A 76 4.26 18.56 12.02
N VAL A 77 3.37 17.64 12.38
CA VAL A 77 3.67 16.21 12.51
C VAL A 77 3.38 15.52 11.18
N LYS A 78 4.43 15.04 10.50
CA LYS A 78 4.31 14.37 9.21
C LYS A 78 3.89 12.93 9.45
N VAL A 79 2.65 12.60 9.05
CA VAL A 79 2.11 11.25 9.20
C VAL A 79 2.11 10.57 7.84
N ASP A 80 2.81 9.43 7.72
CA ASP A 80 2.79 8.60 6.51
C ASP A 80 1.93 7.35 6.72
N LYS A 81 1.33 6.87 5.62
CA LYS A 81 0.60 5.61 5.57
C LYS A 81 1.40 4.58 4.79
N HIS A 82 1.55 3.38 5.35
CA HIS A 82 2.01 2.23 4.59
C HIS A 82 0.93 1.17 4.50
N SER A 83 0.87 0.48 3.37
CA SER A 83 0.05 -0.72 3.19
C SER A 83 0.96 -1.86 2.80
N THR A 84 0.70 -3.06 3.30
CA THR A 84 1.36 -4.26 2.78
C THR A 84 0.98 -4.56 1.33
N GLY A 85 0.05 -3.80 0.74
CA GLY A 85 -0.37 -3.93 -0.65
C GLY A 85 -1.60 -4.83 -0.79
N GLY A 86 -2.41 -4.55 -1.80
CA GLY A 86 -3.64 -5.29 -2.10
C GLY A 86 -4.22 -4.85 -3.44
N VAL A 87 -5.10 -5.67 -4.00
CA VAL A 87 -5.77 -5.39 -5.28
C VAL A 87 -6.93 -4.42 -5.04
N GLY A 88 -7.00 -3.34 -5.82
CA GLY A 88 -7.97 -2.25 -5.60
C GLY A 88 -7.65 -1.35 -4.40
N ASP A 89 -6.42 -1.38 -3.86
CA ASP A 89 -6.05 -0.50 -2.73
C ASP A 89 -5.86 0.96 -3.17
N THR A 90 -7.01 1.64 -3.31
CA THR A 90 -7.17 3.05 -3.70
C THR A 90 -6.95 4.01 -2.51
N THR A 91 -6.77 3.50 -1.30
CA THR A 91 -6.79 4.28 -0.04
C THR A 91 -5.80 5.45 -0.04
N THR A 92 -4.63 5.33 -0.66
CA THR A 92 -3.64 6.43 -0.68
C THR A 92 -4.15 7.65 -1.47
N LEU A 93 -4.88 7.42 -2.57
CA LEU A 93 -5.42 8.50 -3.40
C LEU A 93 -6.53 9.28 -2.66
N VAL A 94 -7.30 8.59 -1.81
CA VAL A 94 -8.34 9.19 -0.97
C VAL A 94 -7.74 9.85 0.27
N LEU A 95 -6.92 9.11 1.03
CA LEU A 95 -6.39 9.56 2.32
C LEU A 95 -5.55 10.81 2.23
N ALA A 96 -4.70 10.93 1.21
CA ALA A 96 -3.77 12.05 1.10
C ALA A 96 -4.50 13.41 1.08
N PRO A 97 -5.44 13.70 0.15
CA PRO A 97 -6.20 14.95 0.18
C PRO A 97 -7.18 15.02 1.35
N LEU A 98 -7.74 13.89 1.79
CA LEU A 98 -8.70 13.85 2.88
C LEU A 98 -8.11 14.36 4.21
N VAL A 99 -6.94 13.86 4.61
CA VAL A 99 -6.29 14.32 5.85
C VAL A 99 -5.62 15.68 5.67
N ALA A 100 -5.11 16.00 4.48
CA ALA A 100 -4.56 17.32 4.19
C ALA A 100 -5.61 18.44 4.26
N ALA A 101 -6.89 18.12 4.00
CA ALA A 101 -8.00 19.06 4.21
C ALA A 101 -8.25 19.43 5.69
N LEU A 102 -7.62 18.71 6.63
CA LEU A 102 -7.62 18.99 8.08
C LEU A 102 -6.29 19.62 8.56
N ASP A 103 -5.53 20.21 7.64
CA ASP A 103 -4.24 20.86 7.88
C ASP A 103 -3.13 19.92 8.42
N ILE A 104 -3.19 18.63 8.04
CA ILE A 104 -2.18 17.62 8.40
C ILE A 104 -1.17 17.50 7.25
N PRO A 105 0.14 17.66 7.49
CA PRO A 105 1.14 17.59 6.43
C PRO A 105 1.34 16.15 5.95
N VAL A 106 0.97 15.90 4.70
CA VAL A 106 1.18 14.65 3.97
C VAL A 106 2.38 14.80 3.04
N ALA A 107 3.56 14.51 3.58
CA ALA A 107 4.82 14.48 2.84
C ALA A 107 5.03 13.08 2.22
N LYS A 108 4.33 12.78 1.12
CA LYS A 108 4.25 11.42 0.60
C LYS A 108 5.42 11.10 -0.34
N MET A 109 6.12 10.02 -0.05
CA MET A 109 7.04 9.37 -0.99
C MET A 109 6.43 8.06 -1.48
N SER A 110 6.22 7.97 -2.78
CA SER A 110 5.61 6.80 -3.42
C SER A 110 6.54 6.21 -4.49
N GLY A 111 6.31 4.94 -4.78
CA GLY A 111 6.95 4.24 -5.88
C GLY A 111 5.99 4.01 -7.04
N ARG A 112 6.56 3.59 -8.16
CA ARG A 112 5.83 2.93 -9.25
C ARG A 112 5.56 1.47 -8.89
N GLY A 113 4.57 0.88 -9.52
CA GLY A 113 4.13 -0.49 -9.26
C GLY A 113 4.90 -1.53 -10.06
N LEU A 114 5.07 -2.70 -9.45
CA LEU A 114 5.39 -3.98 -10.07
C LEU A 114 4.30 -4.97 -9.62
N GLY A 115 3.77 -5.77 -10.54
CA GLY A 115 2.66 -6.69 -10.26
C GLY A 115 1.34 -6.23 -10.88
N HIS A 116 0.25 -6.43 -10.14
CA HIS A 116 -1.12 -6.45 -10.67
C HIS A 116 -1.60 -5.13 -11.28
N THR A 117 -1.31 -4.01 -10.62
CA THR A 117 -1.64 -2.65 -11.09
C THR A 117 -0.45 -1.71 -10.90
N GLY A 118 -0.57 -0.48 -11.40
CA GLY A 118 0.39 0.58 -11.14
C GLY A 118 0.45 0.98 -9.66
N GLY A 119 1.58 1.55 -9.26
CA GLY A 119 1.73 2.15 -7.93
C GLY A 119 1.00 3.50 -7.87
N THR A 120 1.01 4.15 -6.71
CA THR A 120 0.35 5.47 -6.56
C THR A 120 0.78 6.49 -7.62
N ILE A 121 2.06 6.48 -8.02
CA ILE A 121 2.58 7.38 -9.07
C ILE A 121 1.95 7.06 -10.41
N ASP A 122 1.92 5.77 -10.81
CA ASP A 122 1.33 5.36 -12.09
C ASP A 122 -0.17 5.73 -12.15
N LYS A 123 -0.90 5.58 -11.04
CA LYS A 123 -2.31 5.98 -10.94
C LYS A 123 -2.47 7.49 -11.11
N LEU A 124 -1.66 8.31 -10.42
CA LEU A 124 -1.73 9.77 -10.53
C LEU A 124 -1.34 10.27 -11.92
N GLU A 125 -0.42 9.59 -12.61
CA GLU A 125 -0.04 9.90 -14.00
C GLU A 125 -1.14 9.57 -15.02
N ALA A 126 -2.22 8.89 -14.63
CA ALA A 126 -3.44 8.84 -15.44
C ALA A 126 -4.09 10.23 -15.60
N ILE A 127 -3.76 11.18 -14.72
CA ILE A 127 -4.18 12.57 -14.83
C ILE A 127 -3.18 13.29 -15.73
N ALA A 128 -3.68 13.77 -16.88
CA ALA A 128 -2.84 14.43 -17.88
C ALA A 128 -2.05 15.61 -17.25
N GLY A 129 -0.73 15.61 -17.47
CA GLY A 129 0.19 16.65 -17.00
C GLY A 129 0.74 16.44 -15.58
N PHE A 130 0.18 15.53 -14.78
CA PHE A 130 0.68 15.29 -13.43
C PHE A 130 2.11 14.72 -13.46
N HIS A 131 3.01 15.28 -12.65
CA HIS A 131 4.38 14.79 -12.52
C HIS A 131 4.86 14.77 -11.07
N VAL A 132 5.81 13.86 -10.80
CA VAL A 132 6.43 13.68 -9.47
C VAL A 132 7.90 14.08 -9.44
N GLU A 133 8.42 14.58 -10.55
CA GLU A 133 9.77 15.14 -10.66
C GLU A 133 9.75 16.58 -10.15
N ILE A 134 9.84 16.73 -8.84
CA ILE A 134 9.92 18.02 -8.14
C ILE A 134 11.17 18.05 -7.26
N SER A 135 11.73 19.25 -7.04
CA SER A 135 12.91 19.40 -6.18
C SER A 135 12.57 19.21 -4.69
N LYS A 136 13.58 18.97 -3.84
CA LYS A 136 13.37 18.92 -2.38
C LYS A 136 12.74 20.22 -1.84
N ASP A 137 13.23 21.37 -2.31
CA ASP A 137 12.76 22.69 -1.85
C ASP A 137 11.31 22.93 -2.26
N GLU A 138 10.96 22.58 -3.50
CA GLU A 138 9.59 22.62 -4.01
C GLU A 138 8.66 21.66 -3.24
N PHE A 139 9.11 20.44 -2.97
CA PHE A 139 8.35 19.48 -2.17
C PHE A 139 8.05 20.02 -0.77
N VAL A 140 9.04 20.62 -0.09
CA VAL A 140 8.85 21.25 1.23
C VAL A 140 7.87 22.42 1.14
N ASP A 141 7.99 23.29 0.14
CA ASP A 141 7.07 24.42 -0.08
C ASP A 141 5.63 23.94 -0.30
N LEU A 142 5.43 22.96 -1.18
CA LEU A 142 4.12 22.40 -1.48
C LEU A 142 3.43 21.81 -0.25
N VAL A 143 4.17 21.05 0.57
CA VAL A 143 3.61 20.49 1.81
C VAL A 143 3.33 21.60 2.83
N ASN A 144 4.19 22.60 2.98
CA ASN A 144 3.92 23.69 3.91
C ASN A 144 2.69 24.52 3.51
N ARG A 145 2.56 24.83 2.22
CA ARG A 145 1.48 25.65 1.65
C ARG A 145 0.15 24.90 1.56
N SER A 146 0.18 23.69 1.03
CA SER A 146 -1.02 22.96 0.60
C SER A 146 -1.31 21.74 1.46
N LYS A 147 -0.37 21.37 2.36
CA LYS A 147 -0.42 20.21 3.27
C LYS A 147 -0.32 18.86 2.59
N ILE A 148 -0.04 18.82 1.29
CA ILE A 148 0.11 17.58 0.52
C ILE A 148 1.07 17.79 -0.65
N ALA A 149 1.97 16.83 -0.83
CA ALA A 149 2.73 16.64 -2.06
C ALA A 149 3.14 15.16 -2.19
N VAL A 150 3.29 14.69 -3.42
CA VAL A 150 3.80 13.35 -3.73
C VAL A 150 5.07 13.48 -4.55
N ILE A 151 6.17 12.92 -4.06
CA ILE A 151 7.42 12.81 -4.81
C ILE A 151 7.76 11.33 -5.03
N GLY A 152 8.49 11.06 -6.11
CA GLY A 152 9.14 9.76 -6.29
C GLY A 152 10.12 9.48 -5.14
N GLN A 153 10.37 8.20 -4.87
CA GLN A 153 11.47 7.81 -3.99
C GLN A 153 12.80 8.24 -4.61
N SER A 154 13.32 9.40 -4.18
CA SER A 154 14.64 9.90 -4.55
C SER A 154 15.72 9.35 -3.61
N GLY A 155 16.97 9.30 -4.09
CA GLY A 155 18.12 8.95 -3.27
C GLY A 155 18.34 7.45 -3.11
N ASN A 156 19.46 7.09 -2.49
CA ASN A 156 19.80 5.72 -2.19
C ASN A 156 19.24 5.37 -0.80
N LEU A 157 17.91 5.42 -0.65
CA LEU A 157 17.23 5.07 0.60
C LEU A 157 17.34 3.57 0.86
N THR A 158 17.82 3.19 2.04
CA THR A 158 17.87 1.80 2.51
C THR A 158 18.45 0.79 1.49
N PRO A 159 19.65 1.00 0.92
CA PRO A 159 20.24 0.09 -0.07
C PRO A 159 20.41 -1.34 0.46
N ALA A 160 20.64 -1.48 1.76
CA ALA A 160 20.65 -2.79 2.42
C ALA A 160 19.32 -3.53 2.26
N ASP A 161 18.19 -2.85 2.48
CA ASP A 161 16.85 -3.44 2.33
C ASP A 161 16.61 -3.86 0.89
N LYS A 162 16.94 -2.99 -0.08
CA LYS A 162 16.79 -3.31 -1.50
C LYS A 162 17.55 -4.57 -1.89
N LYS A 163 18.80 -4.71 -1.42
CA LYS A 163 19.64 -5.88 -1.69
C LYS A 163 19.10 -7.12 -0.97
N LEU A 164 18.73 -6.99 0.31
CA LEU A 164 18.24 -8.08 1.14
C LEU A 164 16.87 -8.59 0.68
N TYR A 165 15.96 -7.71 0.27
CA TYR A 165 14.67 -8.08 -0.29
C TYR A 165 14.82 -8.86 -1.60
N ALA A 166 15.67 -8.39 -2.52
CA ALA A 166 15.95 -9.11 -3.76
C ALA A 166 16.52 -10.52 -3.51
N LEU A 167 17.40 -10.67 -2.51
CA LEU A 167 17.92 -11.97 -2.10
C LEU A 167 16.82 -12.85 -1.47
N ARG A 168 15.97 -12.28 -0.61
CA ARG A 168 14.86 -13.02 0.05
C ARG A 168 13.88 -13.59 -0.97
N ASP A 169 13.58 -12.82 -2.01
CA ASP A 169 12.66 -13.18 -3.09
C ASP A 169 13.10 -14.46 -3.83
N VAL A 170 14.41 -14.60 -4.08
CA VAL A 170 14.97 -15.77 -4.77
C VAL A 170 15.44 -16.90 -3.84
N THR A 171 15.22 -16.77 -2.53
CA THR A 171 15.63 -17.77 -1.52
C THR A 171 14.49 -18.24 -0.62
N ALA A 172 13.25 -17.86 -0.94
CA ALA A 172 12.05 -18.22 -0.19
C ALA A 172 12.09 -17.77 1.29
N THR A 173 12.75 -16.63 1.57
CA THR A 173 12.82 -16.03 2.92
C THR A 173 12.08 -14.70 3.03
N VAL A 174 11.16 -14.42 2.09
CA VAL A 174 10.29 -13.23 2.14
C VAL A 174 9.35 -13.30 3.34
N ASN A 175 8.67 -14.44 3.54
CA ASN A 175 7.58 -14.59 4.49
C ASN A 175 8.05 -14.81 5.94
N SER A 176 8.77 -13.83 6.50
CA SER A 176 9.28 -13.84 7.88
C SER A 176 8.98 -12.50 8.53
N ILE A 177 8.21 -12.50 9.63
CA ILE A 177 7.80 -11.30 10.37
C ILE A 177 8.97 -10.34 10.64
N PRO A 178 10.11 -10.75 11.24
CA PRO A 178 11.19 -9.82 11.53
C PRO A 178 11.81 -9.20 10.27
N LEU A 179 11.89 -9.95 9.17
CA LEU A 179 12.41 -9.45 7.89
C LEU A 179 11.42 -8.54 7.15
N ILE A 180 10.12 -8.83 7.23
CA ILE A 180 9.06 -7.98 6.65
C ILE A 180 8.95 -6.69 7.44
N ALA A 181 8.83 -6.78 8.77
CA ALA A 181 8.63 -5.62 9.64
C ALA A 181 9.80 -4.64 9.53
N SER A 182 11.05 -5.14 9.62
CA SER A 182 12.23 -4.29 9.48
C SER A 182 12.38 -3.70 8.08
N SER A 183 12.06 -4.47 7.03
CA SER A 183 12.08 -4.00 5.64
C SER A 183 11.09 -2.84 5.44
N ILE A 184 9.84 -3.00 5.86
CA ILE A 184 8.81 -1.97 5.72
C ILE A 184 9.16 -0.73 6.56
N MET A 185 9.46 -0.93 7.85
CA MET A 185 9.68 0.17 8.77
C MET A 185 10.95 0.96 8.42
N SER A 186 12.02 0.31 7.96
CA SER A 186 13.26 1.02 7.60
C SER A 186 13.03 2.03 6.47
N LYS A 187 12.25 1.67 5.44
CA LYS A 187 11.88 2.60 4.36
C LYS A 187 11.07 3.79 4.88
N LYS A 188 10.13 3.55 5.80
CA LYS A 188 9.27 4.61 6.37
C LYS A 188 10.06 5.54 7.30
N ILE A 189 10.95 5.00 8.11
CA ILE A 189 11.82 5.77 9.01
C ILE A 189 12.84 6.57 8.20
N ALA A 190 13.47 5.98 7.18
CA ALA A 190 14.42 6.66 6.30
C ALA A 190 13.74 7.78 5.49
N ALA A 191 12.43 7.67 5.22
CA ALA A 191 11.61 8.70 4.60
C ALA A 191 11.27 9.88 5.54
N GLY A 192 11.72 9.87 6.80
CA GLY A 192 11.64 11.05 7.69
C GLY A 192 10.27 11.32 8.31
N SER A 193 9.34 10.37 8.26
CA SER A 193 8.01 10.51 8.89
C SER A 193 8.11 10.58 10.41
N ASP A 194 7.29 11.43 11.04
CA ASP A 194 7.24 11.55 12.51
C ASP A 194 6.34 10.48 13.13
N ALA A 195 5.28 10.13 12.42
CA ALA A 195 4.33 9.09 12.79
C ALA A 195 3.95 8.23 11.57
N ILE A 196 3.56 6.98 11.83
CA ILE A 196 3.29 5.98 10.78
C ILE A 196 1.97 5.28 11.07
N VAL A 197 1.08 5.24 10.08
CA VAL A 197 -0.12 4.38 10.11
C VAL A 197 0.09 3.20 9.17
N LEU A 198 -0.13 2.00 9.66
CA LEU A 198 0.08 0.75 8.93
C LEU A 198 -1.26 0.10 8.60
N ASP A 199 -1.42 -0.29 7.35
CA ASP A 199 -2.54 -1.07 6.85
C ASP A 199 -2.03 -2.47 6.53
N VAL A 200 -2.22 -3.38 7.49
CA VAL A 200 -1.73 -4.76 7.42
C VAL A 200 -2.84 -5.63 6.87
N LYS A 201 -2.69 -6.03 5.62
CA LYS A 201 -3.69 -6.86 4.94
C LYS A 201 -3.65 -8.30 5.47
N THR A 202 -4.82 -8.93 5.54
CA THR A 202 -4.98 -10.36 5.81
C THR A 202 -5.87 -11.03 4.76
N GLY A 203 -5.70 -12.33 4.54
CA GLY A 203 -6.54 -13.13 3.64
C GLY A 203 -5.84 -13.52 2.34
N ALA A 204 -6.63 -14.03 1.39
CA ALA A 204 -6.12 -14.66 0.17
C ALA A 204 -5.21 -13.73 -0.66
N GLY A 205 -5.57 -12.46 -0.82
CA GLY A 205 -4.78 -11.45 -1.55
C GLY A 205 -3.67 -10.76 -0.73
N ALA A 206 -3.47 -11.15 0.53
CA ALA A 206 -2.47 -10.54 1.40
C ALA A 206 -1.16 -11.34 1.51
N PHE A 207 -0.09 -10.70 1.98
CA PHE A 207 1.13 -11.40 2.40
C PHE A 207 0.85 -12.32 3.59
N MET A 208 0.12 -11.82 4.59
CA MET A 208 -0.29 -12.59 5.76
C MET A 208 -1.62 -13.28 5.46
N LYS A 209 -1.63 -14.60 5.42
CA LYS A 209 -2.85 -15.35 5.05
C LYS A 209 -3.85 -15.46 6.19
N THR A 210 -3.38 -15.42 7.43
CA THR A 210 -4.21 -15.53 8.63
C THR A 210 -4.25 -14.21 9.40
N VAL A 211 -5.36 -13.99 10.10
CA VAL A 211 -5.55 -12.81 10.96
C VAL A 211 -4.51 -12.77 12.08
N ASP A 212 -4.12 -13.93 12.63
CA ASP A 212 -3.14 -14.01 13.71
C ASP A 212 -1.73 -13.64 13.24
N ASP A 213 -1.33 -14.07 12.03
CA ASP A 213 -0.06 -13.64 11.42
C ASP A 213 -0.06 -12.13 11.14
N ALA A 214 -1.19 -11.60 10.65
CA ALA A 214 -1.35 -10.16 10.41
C ALA A 214 -1.29 -9.35 11.72
N LYS A 215 -1.89 -9.84 12.81
CA LYS A 215 -1.75 -9.26 14.15
C LYS A 215 -0.30 -9.27 14.62
N ALA A 216 0.39 -10.39 14.49
CA ALA A 216 1.78 -10.51 14.90
C ALA A 216 2.70 -9.55 14.11
N LEU A 217 2.48 -9.41 12.80
CA LEU A 217 3.19 -8.46 11.96
C LEU A 217 2.87 -6.99 12.34
N ALA A 218 1.60 -6.66 12.57
CA ALA A 218 1.17 -5.33 12.99
C ALA A 218 1.84 -4.94 14.33
N HIS A 219 1.78 -5.79 15.35
CA HIS A 219 2.45 -5.56 16.63
C HIS A 219 3.97 -5.41 16.49
N ALA A 220 4.61 -6.25 15.66
CA ALA A 220 6.04 -6.14 15.43
C ALA A 220 6.44 -4.78 14.83
N MET A 221 5.69 -4.28 13.83
CA MET A 221 5.98 -2.99 13.21
C MET A 221 5.65 -1.81 14.12
N VAL A 222 4.56 -1.87 14.88
CA VAL A 222 4.20 -0.84 15.88
C VAL A 222 5.28 -0.75 16.96
N SER A 223 5.70 -1.90 17.52
CA SER A 223 6.79 -1.98 18.51
C SER A 223 8.11 -1.41 17.97
N ILE A 224 8.49 -1.74 16.73
CA ILE A 224 9.67 -1.16 16.08
C ILE A 224 9.57 0.37 16.04
N GLY A 225 8.47 0.91 15.51
CA GLY A 225 8.27 2.36 15.37
C GLY A 225 8.36 3.08 16.71
N ASN A 226 7.64 2.57 17.71
CA ASN A 226 7.62 3.16 19.05
C ASN A 226 9.01 3.11 19.73
N ASN A 227 9.75 2.02 19.57
CA ASN A 227 11.12 1.88 20.08
C ASN A 227 12.13 2.85 19.44
N VAL A 228 11.89 3.27 18.19
CA VAL A 228 12.76 4.25 17.49
C VAL A 228 12.22 5.68 17.56
N GLY A 229 11.22 5.94 18.42
CA GLY A 229 10.66 7.28 18.64
C GLY A 229 9.73 7.77 17.53
N ARG A 230 9.16 6.87 16.73
CA ARG A 230 8.14 7.18 15.71
C ARG A 230 6.80 6.60 16.13
N LYS A 231 5.85 7.47 16.51
CA LYS A 231 4.52 7.01 16.93
C LYS A 231 3.87 6.19 15.82
N THR A 232 3.51 4.94 16.11
CA THR A 232 3.02 4.03 15.08
C THR A 232 1.72 3.38 15.51
N MET A 233 0.75 3.31 14.60
CA MET A 233 -0.52 2.59 14.78
C MET A 233 -0.77 1.70 13.57
N ALA A 234 -1.62 0.69 13.73
CA ALA A 234 -1.98 -0.21 12.65
C ALA A 234 -3.49 -0.51 12.59
N VAL A 235 -3.97 -0.81 11.39
CA VAL A 235 -5.26 -1.42 11.08
C VAL A 235 -5.00 -2.77 10.43
N ILE A 236 -5.73 -3.80 10.84
CA ILE A 236 -5.70 -5.12 10.22
C ILE A 236 -6.95 -5.23 9.36
N SER A 237 -6.78 -5.22 8.04
CA SER A 237 -7.89 -5.16 7.09
C SER A 237 -7.95 -6.35 6.14
N ASP A 238 -9.15 -6.73 5.74
CA ASP A 238 -9.39 -7.82 4.80
C ASP A 238 -8.85 -7.50 3.41
N MET A 239 -8.34 -8.55 2.77
CA MET A 239 -7.93 -8.58 1.37
C MET A 239 -8.26 -9.97 0.77
N SER A 240 -9.31 -10.62 1.28
CA SER A 240 -9.81 -11.87 0.70
C SER A 240 -10.41 -11.64 -0.68
N GLN A 241 -11.05 -10.48 -0.88
CA GLN A 241 -11.51 -9.93 -2.14
C GLN A 241 -10.85 -8.56 -2.41
N PRO A 242 -10.84 -8.07 -3.66
CA PRO A 242 -10.36 -6.72 -3.97
C PRO A 242 -11.11 -5.65 -3.17
N LEU A 243 -10.39 -4.62 -2.72
CA LEU A 243 -11.00 -3.45 -2.07
C LEU A 243 -11.70 -2.58 -3.11
N GLY A 244 -12.87 -2.04 -2.77
CA GLY A 244 -13.63 -1.20 -3.70
C GLY A 244 -14.14 -2.00 -4.91
N LEU A 245 -14.33 -1.32 -6.04
CA LEU A 245 -14.84 -1.89 -7.28
C LEU A 245 -13.81 -1.78 -8.41
N ALA A 246 -13.01 -0.71 -8.43
CA ALA A 246 -12.04 -0.44 -9.47
C ALA A 246 -10.71 -1.17 -9.25
N ILE A 247 -10.19 -1.80 -10.31
CA ILE A 247 -8.88 -2.43 -10.33
C ILE A 247 -8.16 -1.97 -11.59
N GLY A 248 -7.20 -1.05 -11.45
CA GLY A 248 -6.52 -0.43 -12.59
C GLY A 248 -5.77 0.83 -12.21
N ASN A 249 -5.75 1.81 -13.12
CA ASN A 249 -5.10 3.10 -12.89
C ASN A 249 -6.10 4.25 -12.95
N SER A 250 -6.57 4.63 -14.15
CA SER A 250 -7.57 5.70 -14.29
C SER A 250 -8.90 5.35 -13.59
N LEU A 251 -9.28 4.08 -13.61
CA LEU A 251 -10.46 3.55 -12.91
C LEU A 251 -10.38 3.82 -11.39
N GLU A 252 -9.22 3.59 -10.79
CA GLU A 252 -9.02 3.81 -9.36
C GLU A 252 -8.93 5.31 -9.01
N VAL A 253 -8.42 6.15 -9.91
CA VAL A 253 -8.50 7.62 -9.75
C VAL A 253 -9.96 8.08 -9.75
N LYS A 254 -10.79 7.54 -10.65
CA LYS A 254 -12.23 7.83 -10.69
C LYS A 254 -12.91 7.38 -9.40
N GLU A 255 -12.66 6.16 -8.95
CA GLU A 255 -13.21 5.67 -7.67
C GLU A 255 -12.77 6.53 -6.48
N ALA A 256 -11.51 7.00 -6.45
CA ALA A 256 -11.04 7.92 -5.42
C ALA A 256 -11.80 9.26 -5.41
N ILE A 257 -12.10 9.81 -6.60
CA ILE A 257 -12.93 11.02 -6.75
C ILE A 257 -14.32 10.77 -6.18
N ASP A 258 -14.94 9.62 -6.49
CA ASP A 258 -16.27 9.27 -6.00
C ASP A 258 -16.27 9.08 -4.47
N THR A 259 -15.26 8.44 -3.89
CA THR A 259 -15.10 8.36 -2.43
C THR A 259 -14.93 9.74 -1.78
N LEU A 260 -14.14 10.64 -2.38
CA LEU A 260 -13.96 12.01 -1.86
C LEU A 260 -15.24 12.87 -1.95
N ARG A 261 -16.21 12.46 -2.79
CA ARG A 261 -17.57 13.02 -2.85
C ARG A 261 -18.54 12.38 -1.86
N GLY A 262 -18.15 11.30 -1.19
CA GLY A 262 -19.03 10.49 -0.33
C GLY A 262 -19.97 9.57 -1.12
N GLU A 263 -19.59 9.22 -2.36
CA GLU A 263 -20.36 8.39 -3.30
C GLU A 263 -19.65 7.07 -3.65
N GLY A 264 -18.47 6.83 -3.06
CA GLY A 264 -17.63 5.68 -3.37
C GLY A 264 -18.09 4.37 -2.71
N PRO A 265 -17.35 3.27 -2.95
CA PRO A 265 -17.63 1.99 -2.33
C PRO A 265 -17.52 2.06 -0.80
N LYS A 266 -18.48 1.45 -0.10
CA LYS A 266 -18.57 1.51 1.37
C LYS A 266 -17.34 0.92 2.07
N ASP A 267 -16.78 -0.16 1.53
CA ASP A 267 -15.60 -0.81 2.08
C ASP A 267 -14.35 0.07 1.96
N LEU A 268 -14.18 0.75 0.82
CA LEU A 268 -13.11 1.73 0.66
C LEU A 268 -13.29 2.94 1.59
N GLU A 269 -14.52 3.47 1.71
CA GLU A 269 -14.82 4.58 2.62
C GLU A 269 -14.52 4.21 4.08
N GLU A 270 -15.03 3.07 4.56
CA GLU A 270 -14.84 2.58 5.93
C GLU A 270 -13.36 2.39 6.26
N LEU A 271 -12.58 1.79 5.35
CA LEU A 271 -11.14 1.63 5.56
C LEU A 271 -10.41 2.98 5.56
N CYS A 272 -10.79 3.92 4.69
CA CYS A 272 -10.23 5.27 4.69
C CYS A 272 -10.57 6.03 5.99
N MET A 273 -11.76 5.85 6.55
CA MET A 273 -12.10 6.42 7.85
C MET A 273 -11.22 5.83 8.96
N ALA A 274 -11.08 4.50 9.02
CA ALA A 274 -10.28 3.86 10.06
C ALA A 274 -8.80 4.27 10.04
N LEU A 275 -8.20 4.30 8.84
CA LEU A 275 -6.81 4.73 8.65
C LEU A 275 -6.65 6.24 8.88
N GLY A 276 -7.55 7.04 8.31
CA GLY A 276 -7.54 8.49 8.44
C GLY A 276 -7.67 8.94 9.89
N SER A 277 -8.54 8.29 10.68
CA SER A 277 -8.75 8.62 12.09
C SER A 277 -7.47 8.46 12.90
N GLN A 278 -6.70 7.40 12.64
CA GLN A 278 -5.37 7.22 13.25
C GLN A 278 -4.40 8.31 12.80
N MET A 279 -4.40 8.67 11.51
CA MET A 279 -3.52 9.74 11.00
C MET A 279 -3.81 11.09 11.66
N VAL A 280 -5.09 11.46 11.78
CA VAL A 280 -5.53 12.72 12.41
C VAL A 280 -5.20 12.73 13.90
N PHE A 281 -5.40 11.62 14.60
CA PHE A 281 -5.05 11.48 16.01
C PHE A 281 -3.53 11.60 16.24
N LEU A 282 -2.72 10.88 15.44
CA LEU A 282 -1.26 10.94 15.54
C LEU A 282 -0.69 12.32 15.21
N ALA A 283 -1.35 13.07 14.32
CA ALA A 283 -1.01 14.45 14.00
C ALA A 283 -1.40 15.46 15.10
N GLY A 284 -2.11 15.03 16.15
CA GLY A 284 -2.59 15.90 17.22
C GLY A 284 -3.72 16.84 16.79
N LYS A 285 -4.50 16.46 15.78
CA LYS A 285 -5.63 17.26 15.25
C LYS A 285 -7.00 16.80 15.75
N ALA A 286 -7.03 15.75 16.58
CA ALA A 286 -8.21 15.24 17.27
C ALA A 286 -7.81 14.63 18.63
N ASP A 287 -8.72 14.70 19.60
CA ASP A 287 -8.51 14.19 20.95
C ASP A 287 -8.86 12.70 21.09
N SER A 288 -9.58 12.13 20.11
CA SER A 288 -9.94 10.71 20.04
C SER A 288 -10.11 10.26 18.59
N LEU A 289 -10.13 8.95 18.37
CA LEU A 289 -10.40 8.37 17.04
C LEU A 289 -11.83 8.70 16.56
N ASP A 290 -12.82 8.72 17.45
CA ASP A 290 -14.20 9.10 17.10
C ASP A 290 -14.28 10.56 16.63
N ASN A 291 -13.61 11.47 17.34
CA ASN A 291 -13.55 12.87 16.95
C ASN A 291 -12.80 13.07 15.63
N ALA A 292 -11.75 12.28 15.39
CA ALA A 292 -11.03 12.27 14.13
C ALA A 292 -11.93 11.83 12.95
N GLU A 293 -12.71 10.76 13.15
CA GLU A 293 -13.65 10.26 12.14
C GLU A 293 -14.73 11.29 11.79
N GLU A 294 -15.29 11.96 12.80
CA GLU A 294 -16.27 13.04 12.59
C GLU A 294 -15.71 14.17 11.72
N LYS A 295 -14.47 14.60 11.99
CA LYS A 295 -13.78 15.63 11.20
C LYS A 295 -13.57 15.20 9.75
N LEU A 296 -13.19 13.94 9.52
CA LEU A 296 -12.99 13.37 8.17
C LEU A 296 -14.32 13.33 7.39
N LYS A 297 -15.39 12.85 8.03
CA LYS A 297 -16.73 12.86 7.44
C LYS A 297 -17.22 14.27 7.12
N GLU A 298 -16.89 15.25 7.96
CA GLU A 298 -17.24 16.65 7.72
C GLU A 298 -16.56 17.21 6.47
N VAL A 299 -15.25 16.98 6.27
CA VAL A 299 -14.53 17.49 5.08
C VAL A 299 -14.89 16.80 3.77
N ILE A 300 -15.42 15.57 3.83
CA ILE A 300 -16.08 14.94 2.68
C ILE A 300 -17.41 15.66 2.41
N ARG A 301 -18.28 15.76 3.42
CA ARG A 301 -19.63 16.32 3.27
C ARG A 301 -19.64 17.77 2.78
N ASN A 302 -18.67 18.58 3.22
CA ASN A 302 -18.59 19.98 2.83
C ASN A 302 -17.72 20.23 1.58
N GLY A 303 -17.20 19.17 0.94
CA GLY A 303 -16.43 19.22 -0.30
C GLY A 303 -14.96 19.65 -0.16
N LYS A 304 -14.48 19.99 1.04
CA LYS A 304 -13.08 20.42 1.24
C LYS A 304 -12.05 19.34 0.87
N ALA A 305 -12.37 18.07 1.10
CA ALA A 305 -11.50 16.96 0.71
C ALA A 305 -11.31 16.89 -0.83
N LEU A 306 -12.40 17.08 -1.58
CA LEU A 306 -12.38 17.11 -3.04
C LEU A 306 -11.63 18.34 -3.59
N GLU A 307 -11.85 19.51 -3.00
CA GLU A 307 -11.12 20.73 -3.37
C GLU A 307 -9.62 20.62 -3.06
N LYS A 308 -9.25 19.98 -1.95
CA LYS A 308 -7.85 19.68 -1.64
C LYS A 308 -7.21 18.75 -2.68
N PHE A 309 -7.98 17.81 -3.22
CA PHE A 309 -7.51 16.94 -4.31
C PHE A 309 -7.27 17.72 -5.62
N LYS A 310 -8.17 18.65 -5.98
CA LYS A 310 -7.96 19.57 -7.12
C LYS A 310 -6.70 20.41 -6.95
N GLU A 311 -6.52 21.01 -5.78
CA GLU A 311 -5.35 21.82 -5.45
C GLU A 311 -4.06 20.99 -5.54
N PHE A 312 -4.07 19.78 -4.99
CA PHE A 312 -2.95 18.83 -5.08
C PHE A 312 -2.57 18.52 -6.53
N ILE A 313 -3.55 18.16 -7.36
CA ILE A 313 -3.33 17.84 -8.77
C ILE A 313 -2.72 19.04 -9.51
N ALA A 314 -3.32 20.22 -9.36
CA ALA A 314 -2.88 21.44 -10.04
C ALA A 314 -1.46 21.86 -9.62
N ASN A 315 -1.13 21.73 -8.33
CA ASN A 315 0.19 22.06 -7.80
C ASN A 315 1.33 21.20 -8.39
N GLN A 316 1.01 20.03 -8.95
CA GLN A 316 1.97 19.12 -9.59
C GLN A 316 1.70 18.96 -11.10
N GLY A 317 1.12 20.00 -11.71
CA GLY A 317 1.00 20.13 -13.17
C GLY A 317 -0.17 19.37 -13.81
N GLY A 318 -0.95 18.63 -13.03
CA GLY A 318 -2.07 17.85 -13.55
C GLY A 318 -3.29 18.71 -13.90
N ASP A 319 -4.09 18.24 -14.86
CA ASP A 319 -5.40 18.83 -15.19
C ASP A 319 -6.42 18.54 -14.08
N ALA A 320 -6.58 19.47 -13.14
CA ALA A 320 -7.54 19.33 -12.03
C ALA A 320 -9.01 19.29 -12.49
N SER A 321 -9.33 19.65 -13.73
CA SER A 321 -10.71 19.58 -14.23
C SER A 321 -11.25 18.16 -14.30
N VAL A 322 -10.38 17.14 -14.31
CA VAL A 322 -10.78 15.72 -14.22
C VAL A 322 -11.52 15.40 -12.93
N VAL A 323 -11.34 16.19 -11.87
CA VAL A 323 -12.06 15.97 -10.61
C VAL A 323 -13.54 16.29 -10.76
N ASP A 324 -13.89 17.27 -11.60
CA ASP A 324 -15.28 17.60 -11.93
C ASP A 324 -15.79 16.76 -13.12
N HIS A 325 -14.88 16.46 -14.06
CA HIS A 325 -15.12 15.77 -15.33
C HIS A 325 -14.26 14.49 -15.46
N PRO A 326 -14.49 13.46 -14.65
CA PRO A 326 -13.66 12.26 -14.64
C PRO A 326 -13.72 11.45 -15.94
N GLU A 327 -14.72 11.68 -16.78
CA GLU A 327 -14.78 11.14 -18.15
C GLU A 327 -13.60 11.58 -19.05
N ARG A 328 -12.83 12.61 -18.63
CA ARG A 328 -11.61 13.06 -19.30
C ARG A 328 -10.38 12.21 -18.97
N LEU A 329 -10.45 11.38 -17.94
CA LEU A 329 -9.40 10.40 -17.66
C LEU A 329 -9.28 9.40 -18.82
N PRO A 330 -8.12 8.75 -19.02
CA PRO A 330 -7.94 7.74 -20.04
C PRO A 330 -9.05 6.67 -20.01
N GLN A 331 -9.73 6.51 -21.14
CA GLN A 331 -10.82 5.55 -21.35
C GLN A 331 -10.36 4.40 -22.24
N ALA A 332 -10.75 3.18 -21.88
CA ALA A 332 -10.51 2.02 -22.72
C ALA A 332 -11.49 1.98 -23.92
N GLN A 333 -11.03 1.43 -25.04
CA GLN A 333 -11.80 1.33 -26.28
C GLN A 333 -12.98 0.36 -26.17
N TYR A 334 -12.79 -0.74 -25.46
CA TYR A 334 -13.78 -1.82 -25.33
C TYR A 334 -14.20 -1.97 -23.87
N LEU A 335 -15.51 -2.00 -23.66
CA LEU A 335 -16.15 -2.36 -22.39
C LEU A 335 -16.86 -3.70 -22.59
N ILE A 336 -16.40 -4.74 -21.89
CA ILE A 336 -16.84 -6.12 -22.11
C ILE A 336 -17.42 -6.66 -20.80
N GLU A 337 -18.73 -6.89 -20.78
CA GLU A 337 -19.42 -7.44 -19.62
C GLU A 337 -19.11 -8.92 -19.42
N VAL A 338 -18.92 -9.32 -18.16
CA VAL A 338 -18.72 -10.71 -17.75
C VAL A 338 -19.97 -11.22 -17.03
N PRO A 339 -20.91 -11.85 -17.75
CA PRO A 339 -22.19 -12.27 -17.16
C PRO A 339 -22.05 -13.47 -16.23
N ALA A 340 -22.82 -13.49 -15.14
CA ALA A 340 -22.94 -14.63 -14.25
C ALA A 340 -23.50 -15.86 -14.99
N LYS A 341 -22.88 -17.02 -14.77
CA LYS A 341 -23.29 -18.29 -15.43
C LYS A 341 -24.47 -18.97 -14.75
N GLN A 342 -24.77 -18.60 -13.51
CA GLN A 342 -25.83 -19.17 -12.69
C GLN A 342 -26.36 -18.15 -11.68
N ASP A 343 -27.53 -18.41 -11.13
CA ASP A 343 -28.12 -17.64 -10.04
C ASP A 343 -27.42 -17.99 -8.71
N GLY A 344 -27.48 -17.08 -7.74
CA GLY A 344 -27.05 -17.33 -6.36
C GLY A 344 -26.51 -16.08 -5.68
N VAL A 345 -25.48 -16.27 -4.86
CA VAL A 345 -24.74 -15.23 -4.14
C VAL A 345 -23.26 -15.38 -4.45
N VAL A 346 -22.55 -14.27 -4.69
CA VAL A 346 -21.10 -14.29 -4.86
C VAL A 346 -20.45 -14.73 -3.55
N ALA A 347 -19.81 -15.89 -3.57
CA ALA A 347 -19.24 -16.55 -2.40
C ALA A 347 -17.74 -16.35 -2.24
N GLU A 348 -17.05 -16.00 -3.32
CA GLU A 348 -15.60 -15.82 -3.32
C GLU A 348 -15.17 -15.01 -4.54
N ILE A 349 -14.20 -14.12 -4.33
CA ILE A 349 -13.50 -13.37 -5.38
C ILE A 349 -12.01 -13.42 -5.02
N VAL A 350 -11.22 -14.25 -5.70
CA VAL A 350 -9.81 -14.47 -5.35
C VAL A 350 -8.97 -13.27 -5.79
N ALA A 351 -8.66 -12.37 -4.85
CA ALA A 351 -8.17 -11.02 -5.14
C ALA A 351 -6.90 -10.96 -6.00
N ASP A 352 -5.88 -11.77 -5.70
CA ASP A 352 -4.59 -11.82 -6.42
C ASP A 352 -4.75 -12.29 -7.87
N GLU A 353 -5.64 -13.26 -8.12
CA GLU A 353 -5.96 -13.73 -9.46
C GLU A 353 -6.76 -12.70 -10.25
N ILE A 354 -7.69 -11.98 -9.63
CA ILE A 354 -8.37 -10.84 -10.27
C ILE A 354 -7.38 -9.71 -10.59
N GLY A 355 -6.43 -9.42 -9.68
CA GLY A 355 -5.35 -8.49 -9.95
C GLY A 355 -4.47 -8.95 -11.13
N THR A 356 -4.20 -10.24 -11.23
CA THR A 356 -3.48 -10.83 -12.37
C THR A 356 -4.27 -10.70 -13.67
N ALA A 357 -5.60 -10.86 -13.63
CA ALA A 357 -6.46 -10.62 -14.78
C ALA A 357 -6.38 -9.15 -15.26
N ALA A 358 -6.34 -8.18 -14.35
CA ALA A 358 -6.13 -6.77 -14.69
C ALA A 358 -4.73 -6.52 -15.29
N MET A 359 -3.68 -7.13 -14.73
CA MET A 359 -2.31 -7.04 -15.26
C MET A 359 -2.23 -7.58 -16.70
N LEU A 360 -2.91 -8.70 -16.99
CA LEU A 360 -2.97 -9.26 -18.34
C LEU A 360 -3.61 -8.28 -19.34
N LEU A 361 -4.48 -7.37 -18.90
CA LEU A 361 -5.03 -6.31 -19.75
C LEU A 361 -4.00 -5.21 -20.08
N GLY A 362 -2.97 -5.06 -19.24
CA GLY A 362 -1.97 -3.98 -19.34
C GLY A 362 -1.99 -3.02 -18.15
N ALA A 363 -2.81 -3.28 -17.11
CA ALA A 363 -2.97 -2.36 -15.98
C ALA A 363 -1.76 -2.30 -15.04
N GLY A 364 -0.82 -3.23 -15.17
CA GLY A 364 0.34 -3.39 -14.29
C GLY A 364 1.58 -3.89 -15.03
N ARG A 365 2.69 -4.03 -14.29
CA ARG A 365 4.00 -4.41 -14.85
C ARG A 365 4.38 -5.84 -14.48
N ALA A 366 4.62 -6.68 -15.48
CA ALA A 366 5.22 -7.99 -15.27
C ALA A 366 6.75 -7.90 -15.03
N THR A 367 7.41 -6.97 -15.72
CA THR A 367 8.83 -6.63 -15.53
C THR A 367 9.00 -5.13 -15.33
N LYS A 368 10.14 -4.70 -14.83
CA LYS A 368 10.41 -3.27 -14.57
C LYS A 368 10.31 -2.41 -15.84
N GLU A 369 10.61 -2.99 -17.00
CA GLU A 369 10.59 -2.35 -18.31
C GLU A 369 9.21 -2.41 -18.99
N SER A 370 8.24 -3.11 -18.40
CA SER A 370 6.88 -3.19 -18.96
C SER A 370 6.20 -1.82 -18.94
N GLU A 371 5.56 -1.47 -20.05
CA GLU A 371 4.69 -0.30 -20.13
C GLU A 371 3.32 -0.62 -19.52
N ILE A 372 2.69 0.40 -18.91
CA ILE A 372 1.33 0.29 -18.37
C ILE A 372 0.39 1.03 -19.31
N ASP A 373 -0.74 0.40 -19.63
CA ASP A 373 -1.89 1.08 -20.19
C ASP A 373 -2.76 1.61 -19.03
N LEU A 374 -2.83 2.93 -18.91
CA LEU A 374 -3.49 3.58 -17.77
C LEU A 374 -5.02 3.53 -17.86
N ALA A 375 -5.57 3.20 -19.03
CA ALA A 375 -7.00 3.20 -19.29
C ALA A 375 -7.69 1.84 -19.04
N VAL A 376 -6.92 0.75 -19.04
CA VAL A 376 -7.44 -0.62 -18.93
C VAL A 376 -7.51 -1.09 -17.47
N GLY A 377 -8.32 -2.12 -17.25
CA GLY A 377 -8.52 -2.69 -15.92
C GLY A 377 -9.87 -3.41 -15.80
N LEU A 378 -10.32 -3.58 -14.56
CA LEU A 378 -11.57 -4.26 -14.23
C LEU A 378 -12.41 -3.37 -13.31
N MET A 379 -13.72 -3.35 -13.55
CA MET A 379 -14.72 -2.80 -12.63
C MET A 379 -15.57 -3.95 -12.10
N LEU A 380 -15.49 -4.24 -10.82
CA LEU A 380 -16.38 -5.20 -10.16
C LEU A 380 -17.79 -4.61 -10.06
N ASN A 381 -18.79 -5.39 -10.45
CA ASN A 381 -20.20 -5.01 -10.33
C ASN A 381 -20.89 -5.72 -9.16
N LYS A 382 -20.20 -6.71 -8.57
CA LYS A 382 -20.64 -7.51 -7.42
C LYS A 382 -19.47 -7.77 -6.49
N LYS A 383 -19.74 -7.79 -5.18
CA LYS A 383 -18.82 -8.17 -4.10
C LYS A 383 -19.29 -9.46 -3.44
N VAL A 384 -18.43 -10.07 -2.63
CA VAL A 384 -18.81 -11.25 -1.83
C VAL A 384 -19.99 -10.91 -0.92
N GLY A 385 -21.02 -11.74 -0.94
CA GLY A 385 -22.29 -11.53 -0.25
C GLY A 385 -23.40 -10.94 -1.13
N ASP A 386 -23.08 -10.44 -2.33
CA ASP A 386 -24.09 -9.90 -3.23
C ASP A 386 -24.86 -11.00 -3.97
N ALA A 387 -26.19 -10.84 -4.04
CA ALA A 387 -27.05 -11.67 -4.86
C ALA A 387 -26.85 -11.37 -6.36
N VAL A 388 -26.95 -12.43 -7.17
CA VAL A 388 -26.74 -12.38 -8.62
C VAL A 388 -27.70 -13.32 -9.35
N GLN A 389 -28.22 -12.88 -10.49
CA GLN A 389 -28.98 -13.71 -11.44
C GLN A 389 -28.10 -14.07 -12.63
N LYS A 390 -28.36 -15.22 -13.25
CA LYS A 390 -27.71 -15.62 -14.49
C LYS A 390 -27.91 -14.55 -15.55
N GLY A 391 -26.80 -14.05 -16.10
CA GLY A 391 -26.77 -12.96 -17.07
C GLY A 391 -26.42 -11.60 -16.47
N ASP A 392 -26.55 -11.40 -15.16
CA ASP A 392 -26.08 -10.18 -14.49
C ASP A 392 -24.57 -10.03 -14.67
N SER A 393 -24.09 -8.81 -14.89
CA SER A 393 -22.65 -8.57 -14.97
C SER A 393 -22.00 -8.73 -13.59
N LEU A 394 -20.98 -9.58 -13.51
CA LEU A 394 -20.11 -9.72 -12.35
C LEU A 394 -18.99 -8.67 -12.38
N VAL A 395 -18.44 -8.44 -13.57
CA VAL A 395 -17.28 -7.58 -13.83
C VAL A 395 -17.44 -6.94 -15.21
N THR A 396 -17.08 -5.68 -15.34
CA THR A 396 -16.87 -5.04 -16.64
C THR A 396 -15.36 -4.98 -16.91
N ILE A 397 -14.93 -5.58 -18.03
CA ILE A 397 -13.54 -5.53 -18.50
C ILE A 397 -13.35 -4.25 -19.33
N HIS A 398 -12.37 -3.45 -18.97
CA HIS A 398 -11.92 -2.27 -19.73
C HIS A 398 -10.66 -2.66 -20.50
N ALA A 399 -10.74 -2.73 -21.83
CA ALA A 399 -9.65 -3.21 -22.68
C ALA A 399 -9.39 -2.32 -23.90
N ASN A 400 -8.13 -2.27 -24.35
CA ASN A 400 -7.72 -1.68 -25.62
C ASN A 400 -7.41 -2.72 -26.71
N ARG A 401 -7.98 -3.93 -26.55
CA ARG A 401 -7.96 -5.03 -27.51
C ARG A 401 -9.25 -5.83 -27.44
N GLU A 402 -9.65 -6.42 -28.56
CA GLU A 402 -10.87 -7.25 -28.64
C GLU A 402 -10.69 -8.60 -27.95
N ASP A 403 -9.52 -9.24 -28.12
CA ASP A 403 -9.27 -10.57 -27.54
C ASP A 403 -8.90 -10.47 -26.05
N VAL A 404 -9.85 -10.88 -25.21
CA VAL A 404 -9.75 -10.97 -23.76
C VAL A 404 -10.04 -12.38 -23.25
N ALA A 405 -9.93 -13.41 -24.08
CA ALA A 405 -10.32 -14.79 -23.72
C ALA A 405 -9.60 -15.30 -22.46
N GLN A 406 -8.29 -15.06 -22.36
CA GLN A 406 -7.49 -15.44 -21.20
C GLN A 406 -7.91 -14.70 -19.91
N VAL A 407 -8.30 -13.43 -20.04
CA VAL A 407 -8.76 -12.59 -18.92
C VAL A 407 -10.13 -13.09 -18.45
N LEU A 408 -11.05 -13.39 -19.37
CA LEU A 408 -12.35 -13.97 -19.08
C LEU A 408 -12.23 -15.32 -18.36
N GLU A 409 -11.37 -16.22 -18.86
CA GLU A 409 -11.12 -17.52 -18.23
C GLU A 409 -10.64 -17.34 -16.79
N LYS A 410 -9.67 -16.44 -16.58
CA LYS A 410 -9.14 -16.14 -15.25
C LYS A 410 -10.20 -15.57 -14.31
N ILE A 411 -11.06 -14.66 -14.77
CA ILE A 411 -12.16 -14.11 -13.96
C ILE A 411 -13.14 -15.22 -13.56
N TYR A 412 -13.60 -16.04 -14.51
CA TYR A 412 -14.54 -17.14 -14.21
C TYR A 412 -13.95 -18.21 -13.29
N ALA A 413 -12.65 -18.48 -13.36
CA ALA A 413 -11.99 -19.44 -12.49
C ALA A 413 -11.91 -18.96 -11.02
N ASN A 414 -12.04 -17.65 -10.80
CA ASN A 414 -11.73 -17.00 -9.53
C ASN A 414 -12.89 -16.21 -8.91
N ILE A 415 -14.09 -16.31 -9.50
CA ILE A 415 -15.34 -15.85 -8.90
C ILE A 415 -16.27 -17.05 -8.72
N ARG A 416 -16.59 -17.36 -7.47
CA ARG A 416 -17.48 -18.48 -7.13
C ARG A 416 -18.85 -17.96 -6.73
N ILE A 417 -19.90 -18.58 -7.27
CA ILE A 417 -21.30 -18.33 -6.88
C ILE A 417 -21.80 -19.55 -6.12
N ALA A 418 -22.48 -19.34 -4.99
CA ALA A 418 -23.09 -20.39 -4.18
C ALA A 418 -24.52 -20.01 -3.76
N ASP A 419 -25.23 -20.92 -3.09
CA ASP A 419 -26.60 -20.66 -2.60
C ASP A 419 -26.63 -19.59 -1.50
N HIS A 420 -25.56 -19.48 -0.72
CA HIS A 420 -25.41 -18.52 0.37
C HIS A 420 -23.94 -18.15 0.58
N ALA A 421 -23.71 -16.88 0.93
CA ALA A 421 -22.43 -16.36 1.40
C ALA A 421 -22.66 -15.08 2.20
N GLU A 422 -21.72 -14.76 3.10
CA GLU A 422 -21.71 -13.51 3.85
C GLU A 422 -20.48 -12.70 3.46
N ALA A 423 -20.63 -11.37 3.44
CA ALA A 423 -19.50 -10.48 3.23
C ALA A 423 -18.47 -10.66 4.36
N PRO A 424 -17.16 -10.69 4.05
CA PRO A 424 -16.12 -10.77 5.06
C PRO A 424 -16.12 -9.51 5.94
N VAL A 425 -15.67 -9.68 7.18
CA VAL A 425 -15.38 -8.55 8.07
C VAL A 425 -14.23 -7.74 7.46
N LEU A 426 -14.43 -6.44 7.23
CA LEU A 426 -13.41 -5.59 6.62
C LEU A 426 -12.27 -5.26 7.58
N ILE A 427 -12.57 -4.91 8.83
CA ILE A 427 -11.57 -4.50 9.83
C ILE A 427 -11.57 -5.53 10.97
N TYR A 428 -10.49 -6.29 11.07
CA TYR A 428 -10.33 -7.33 12.09
C TYR A 428 -9.81 -6.80 13.43
N GLY A 429 -9.23 -5.61 13.42
CA GLY A 429 -8.75 -4.95 14.63
C GLY A 429 -7.78 -3.80 14.35
N THR A 430 -7.43 -3.09 15.41
CA THR A 430 -6.46 -2.00 15.41
C THR A 430 -5.39 -2.28 16.46
N VAL A 431 -4.17 -1.81 16.21
CA VAL A 431 -3.06 -1.85 17.17
C VAL A 431 -2.62 -0.41 17.42
N THR A 432 -2.74 0.05 18.65
CA THR A 432 -2.50 1.46 19.01
C THR A 432 -1.22 1.66 19.83
N GLU A 433 -0.65 0.58 20.37
CA GLU A 433 0.53 0.57 21.25
C GLU A 433 1.49 -0.57 20.92
#